data_AF-A0A920BJV1-F1
#
_entry.id   AF-A0A920BJV1-F1
#
_cell.length_a   1.000
_cell.length_b   1.000
_cell.length_c   1.000
_cell.angle_alpha   90.00
_cell.angle_beta   90.00
_cell.angle_gamma   90.00
#
_symmetry.space_group_name_H-M   'P 1'
#
loop_
_entity.id
_entity.type
_entity.pdbx_description
1 polymer ?
#
loop_
_entity_poly.entity_id
_entity_poly.type
_entity_poly.pdbx_seq_one_letter_code
_entity_poly.pdbx_strand_id
1 'polypeptide(L)'
;MPNNLLCLRAVTVFPLCPGEMAHGQERVAQALNEAYEAGYVGKNILNTEFSVDIVLHWGAGAYIVGEETALIESLEGNRGMPRLKPPYFPASIGLYGKPTIVNNVETLANIPWIVLNGGDKFAKLGAEQSTGTRIFAVSGHVNNPGVYEVEFGTTTFRDLIMGEKYGNGIRNGNEIKAFIPGGASAPWFFEEHLDLPLEKTAVDQAGSMLGSGAIVVMDHTTDIVKACHNVVRFFARESCGKCAPCREGTNWLEKILQRIIDGNGRTQDLDLLLDVCDNISPGITWPPKQTTICPLGPSAVSPISSAIMRYRDEFEKYLTKSKPDIPVTIKGGAT
;
A
#
# COMPACT_ATOMS: atom_id res chain seq x y z
N MET A 1 -2.93 10.72 -39.86
CA MET A 1 -3.44 10.20 -38.57
C MET A 1 -3.67 11.42 -37.69
N PRO A 2 -4.83 11.61 -37.04
CA PRO A 2 -5.10 12.85 -36.34
C PRO A 2 -4.16 13.00 -35.15
N ASN A 3 -3.55 14.19 -35.03
CA ASN A 3 -2.51 14.62 -34.07
C ASN A 3 -2.93 14.61 -32.58
N ASN A 4 -3.90 13.78 -32.18
CA ASN A 4 -4.54 13.82 -30.86
C ASN A 4 -4.29 12.57 -29.98
N LEU A 5 -3.41 11.65 -30.38
CA LEU A 5 -3.12 10.46 -29.56
C LEU A 5 -2.29 10.74 -28.30
N LEU A 6 -1.79 11.96 -28.13
CA LEU A 6 -0.87 12.32 -27.05
C LEU A 6 -1.59 13.20 -26.02
N CYS A 7 -2.29 12.54 -25.10
CA CYS A 7 -3.29 13.17 -24.23
C CYS A 7 -2.74 14.22 -23.26
N LEU A 8 -1.48 14.11 -22.82
CA LEU A 8 -0.91 14.97 -21.78
C LEU A 8 0.11 16.01 -22.29
N ARG A 9 0.42 16.03 -23.60
CA ARG A 9 1.48 16.88 -24.19
C ARG A 9 2.80 16.84 -23.41
N ALA A 10 3.11 15.69 -22.79
CA ALA A 10 4.33 15.51 -22.02
C ALA A 10 5.54 15.57 -22.96
N VAL A 11 6.53 16.38 -22.59
CA VAL A 11 7.79 16.53 -23.34
C VAL A 11 8.89 15.62 -22.77
N THR A 12 8.80 15.28 -21.48
CA THR A 12 9.76 14.41 -20.78
C THR A 12 9.03 13.50 -19.81
N VAL A 13 9.46 12.24 -19.73
CA VAL A 13 8.95 11.21 -18.81
C VAL A 13 10.09 10.73 -17.92
N PHE A 14 9.80 10.53 -16.63
CA PHE A 14 10.76 10.11 -15.63
C PHE A 14 10.32 8.81 -14.96
N PRO A 15 10.59 7.63 -15.53
CA PRO A 15 10.35 6.37 -14.84
C PRO A 15 11.29 6.26 -13.63
N LEU A 16 10.72 6.14 -12.44
CA LEU A 16 11.46 5.85 -11.22
C LEU A 16 11.31 4.36 -10.88
N CYS A 17 12.38 3.59 -11.03
CA CYS A 17 12.38 2.18 -10.62
C CYS A 17 12.93 2.03 -9.20
N PRO A 18 12.34 1.15 -8.35
CA PRO A 18 12.87 0.85 -7.02
C PRO A 18 14.34 0.42 -7.07
N GLY A 19 15.12 0.79 -6.05
CA GLY A 19 16.57 0.58 -6.02
C GLY A 19 16.97 -0.89 -5.94
N GLU A 20 16.09 -1.73 -5.42
CA GLU A 20 16.29 -3.15 -5.17
C GLU A 20 16.03 -4.03 -6.40
N MET A 21 15.50 -3.47 -7.48
CA MET A 21 15.08 -4.22 -8.67
C MET A 21 16.15 -4.21 -9.78
N ALA A 22 17.41 -4.55 -9.46
CA ALA A 22 18.53 -4.47 -10.41
C ALA A 22 18.23 -5.13 -11.78
N HIS A 23 17.69 -6.34 -11.78
CA HIS A 23 17.33 -7.01 -13.04
C HIS A 23 16.24 -6.27 -13.82
N GLY A 24 15.23 -5.73 -13.12
CA GLY A 24 14.18 -4.92 -13.76
C GLY A 24 14.72 -3.62 -14.34
N GLN A 25 15.63 -2.95 -13.62
CA GLN A 25 16.31 -1.74 -14.07
C GLN A 25 17.11 -1.99 -15.36
N GLU A 26 17.89 -3.07 -15.40
CA GLU A 26 18.66 -3.47 -16.58
C GLU A 26 17.75 -3.73 -17.80
N ARG A 27 16.65 -4.46 -17.60
CA ARG A 27 15.70 -4.76 -18.68
C ARG A 27 15.01 -3.50 -19.21
N VAL A 28 14.59 -2.61 -18.32
CA VAL A 28 13.96 -1.33 -18.73
C VAL A 28 14.98 -0.44 -19.44
N ALA A 29 16.23 -0.38 -18.97
CA ALA A 29 17.28 0.38 -19.62
C ALA A 29 17.60 -0.16 -21.03
N GLN A 30 17.71 -1.49 -21.17
CA GLN A 30 17.91 -2.12 -22.46
C GLN A 30 16.76 -1.81 -23.42
N ALA A 31 15.51 -2.02 -22.99
CA ALA A 31 14.34 -1.74 -23.81
C ALA A 31 14.24 -0.26 -24.22
N LEU A 32 14.65 0.65 -23.34
CA LEU A 32 14.70 2.07 -23.66
C LEU A 32 15.76 2.37 -24.74
N ASN A 33 16.96 1.79 -24.65
CA ASN A 33 17.99 1.93 -25.67
C ASN A 33 17.48 1.43 -27.03
N GLU A 34 16.88 0.23 -27.07
CA GLU A 34 16.27 -0.34 -28.27
C GLU A 34 15.18 0.58 -28.84
N ALA A 35 14.37 1.22 -28.00
CA ALA A 35 13.34 2.17 -28.42
C ALA A 35 13.92 3.47 -29.00
N TYR A 36 15.02 3.99 -28.47
CA TYR A 36 15.74 5.13 -29.06
C TYR A 36 16.36 4.76 -30.42
N GLU A 37 17.02 3.60 -30.53
CA GLU A 37 17.62 3.11 -31.77
C GLU A 37 16.58 2.91 -32.88
N ALA A 38 15.39 2.40 -32.52
CA ALA A 38 14.27 2.22 -33.44
C ALA A 38 13.50 3.52 -33.78
N GLY A 39 13.82 4.65 -33.12
CA GLY A 39 13.13 5.93 -33.32
C GLY A 39 11.70 5.97 -32.75
N TYR A 40 11.41 5.13 -31.75
CA TYR A 40 10.13 5.12 -31.01
C TYR A 40 10.10 6.10 -29.85
N VAL A 41 11.27 6.57 -29.39
CA VAL A 41 11.45 7.60 -28.37
C VAL A 41 12.49 8.61 -28.87
N GLY A 42 12.42 9.86 -28.42
CA GLY A 42 13.34 10.92 -28.80
C GLY A 42 12.69 11.99 -29.68
N LYS A 43 13.47 12.55 -30.60
CA LYS A 43 13.01 13.66 -31.46
C LYS A 43 12.24 13.13 -32.67
N ASN A 44 11.16 13.83 -33.02
CA ASN A 44 10.36 13.59 -34.23
C ASN A 44 9.99 12.12 -34.40
N ILE A 45 9.36 11.53 -33.37
CA ILE A 45 9.07 10.11 -33.28
C ILE A 45 8.31 9.66 -34.52
N LEU A 46 8.80 8.61 -35.18
CA LEU A 46 8.26 8.08 -36.44
C LEU A 46 8.06 9.16 -37.53
N ASN A 47 8.96 10.15 -37.61
CA ASN A 47 8.91 11.31 -38.52
C ASN A 47 7.69 12.23 -38.31
N THR A 48 7.09 12.23 -37.12
CA THR A 48 6.06 13.20 -36.73
C THR A 48 6.70 14.45 -36.13
N GLU A 49 5.91 15.51 -35.89
CA GLU A 49 6.38 16.69 -35.14
C GLU A 49 6.47 16.44 -33.62
N PHE A 50 6.00 15.28 -33.15
CA PHE A 50 6.01 14.95 -31.74
C PHE A 50 7.37 14.43 -31.28
N SER A 51 7.79 14.86 -30.10
CA SER A 51 9.00 14.40 -29.45
C SER A 51 8.71 14.11 -27.98
N VAL A 52 9.26 13.03 -27.45
CA VAL A 52 9.30 12.77 -26.01
C VAL A 52 10.64 12.18 -25.64
N ASP A 53 11.21 12.70 -24.57
CA ASP A 53 12.43 12.17 -23.98
C ASP A 53 12.10 11.37 -22.71
N ILE A 54 12.83 10.29 -22.46
CA ILE A 54 12.64 9.45 -21.27
C ILE A 54 13.94 9.39 -20.51
N VAL A 55 13.91 9.86 -19.26
CA VAL A 55 15.06 9.85 -18.36
C VAL A 55 14.79 8.85 -17.26
N LEU A 56 15.55 7.74 -17.27
CA LEU A 56 15.43 6.71 -16.22
C LEU A 56 16.07 7.21 -14.92
N HIS A 57 15.33 7.06 -13.82
CA HIS A 57 15.83 7.31 -12.48
C HIS A 57 15.75 6.04 -11.64
N TRP A 58 16.80 5.83 -10.84
CA TRP A 58 16.89 4.72 -9.91
C TRP A 58 16.64 5.21 -8.50
N GLY A 59 15.71 4.57 -7.80
CA GLY A 59 15.48 4.76 -6.38
C GLY A 59 16.61 4.16 -5.54
N ALA A 60 16.56 4.41 -4.24
CA ALA A 60 17.57 3.94 -3.29
C ALA A 60 16.95 3.17 -2.09
N GLY A 61 15.79 2.56 -2.31
CA GLY A 61 15.14 1.69 -1.33
C GLY A 61 14.44 2.43 -0.20
N ALA A 62 13.39 3.18 -0.55
CA ALA A 62 12.52 3.83 0.43
C ALA A 62 11.07 3.69 -0.01
N TYR A 63 10.22 3.08 0.80
CA TYR A 63 8.81 2.88 0.48
C TYR A 63 8.08 4.22 0.31
N ILE A 64 8.43 5.23 1.12
CA ILE A 64 7.79 6.55 1.07
C ILE A 64 7.95 7.24 -0.29
N VAL A 65 9.01 6.97 -1.06
CA VAL A 65 9.19 7.58 -2.38
C VAL A 65 8.26 7.01 -3.44
N GLY A 66 7.45 6.00 -3.11
CA GLY A 66 6.31 5.57 -3.93
C GLY A 66 5.10 6.49 -3.81
N GLU A 67 5.03 7.37 -2.80
CA GLU A 67 3.98 8.38 -2.68
C GLU A 67 4.19 9.48 -3.73
N GLU A 68 3.11 9.89 -4.41
CA GLU A 68 3.14 10.82 -5.55
C GLU A 68 4.01 12.07 -5.34
N THR A 69 3.85 12.76 -4.21
CA THR A 69 4.58 14.01 -3.96
C THR A 69 5.99 13.79 -3.41
N ALA A 70 6.21 12.71 -2.66
CA ALA A 70 7.53 12.29 -2.22
C ALA A 70 8.41 11.80 -3.38
N LEU A 71 7.80 11.14 -4.37
CA LEU A 71 8.44 10.73 -5.61
C LEU A 71 9.00 11.95 -6.34
N ILE A 72 8.18 13.00 -6.47
CA ILE A 72 8.59 14.27 -7.10
C ILE A 72 9.75 14.90 -6.33
N GLU A 73 9.67 15.00 -4.99
CA GLU A 73 10.77 15.52 -4.17
C GLU A 73 12.06 14.73 -4.35
N SER A 74 11.97 13.39 -4.40
CA SER A 74 13.13 12.53 -4.61
C SER A 74 13.74 12.71 -6.00
N LEU A 75 12.92 12.87 -7.04
CA LEU A 75 13.40 13.14 -8.41
C LEU A 75 14.08 14.52 -8.52
N GLU A 76 13.65 15.50 -7.72
CA GLU A 76 14.30 16.81 -7.64
C GLU A 76 15.65 16.78 -6.91
N GLY A 77 16.04 15.62 -6.35
CA GLY A 77 17.26 15.45 -5.57
C GLY A 77 17.13 15.84 -4.10
N ASN A 78 15.91 16.16 -3.64
CA ASN A 78 15.63 16.40 -2.23
C ASN A 78 15.42 15.06 -1.49
N ARG A 79 15.33 15.14 -0.16
CA ARG A 79 14.85 14.01 0.63
C ARG A 79 13.39 13.72 0.23
N GLY A 80 13.06 12.45 0.03
CA GLY A 80 11.72 11.97 -0.34
C GLY A 80 10.65 12.16 0.74
N MET A 81 10.39 13.41 1.12
CA MET A 81 9.42 13.80 2.12
C MET A 81 8.21 14.45 1.43
N PRO A 82 6.99 13.88 1.54
CA PRO A 82 5.80 14.37 0.84
C PRO A 82 5.55 15.88 0.98
N ARG A 83 5.01 16.50 -0.06
CA ARG A 83 4.54 17.90 -0.04
C ARG A 83 3.13 17.96 0.57
N LEU A 84 2.87 18.99 1.37
CA LEU A 84 1.53 19.22 1.89
C LEU A 84 0.62 19.78 0.78
N LYS A 85 -0.50 19.13 0.52
CA LYS A 85 -1.58 19.61 -0.35
C LYS A 85 -2.55 20.49 0.47
N PRO A 86 -3.02 21.69 0.04
CA PRO A 86 -2.52 22.67 -0.95
C PRO A 86 -1.27 23.47 -0.49
N PRO A 87 -0.56 24.20 -1.39
CA PRO A 87 -0.85 24.47 -2.81
C PRO A 87 -0.24 23.46 -3.80
N TYR A 88 0.50 22.46 -3.33
CA TYR A 88 1.26 21.55 -4.17
C TYR A 88 0.41 20.39 -4.71
N PHE A 89 -0.48 20.71 -5.65
CA PHE A 89 -1.11 19.70 -6.49
C PHE A 89 -0.19 19.42 -7.68
N PRO A 90 0.33 18.19 -7.87
CA PRO A 90 1.29 17.89 -8.94
C PRO A 90 0.82 18.31 -10.34
N ALA A 91 -0.48 18.16 -10.61
CA ALA A 91 -1.11 18.59 -11.86
C ALA A 91 -1.01 20.10 -12.14
N SER A 92 -0.68 20.92 -11.13
CA SER A 92 -0.44 22.36 -11.27
C SER A 92 1.01 22.74 -10.98
N ILE A 93 1.56 22.26 -9.87
CA ILE A 93 2.92 22.54 -9.37
C ILE A 93 3.57 21.23 -8.93
N GLY A 94 4.13 20.51 -9.90
CA GLY A 94 4.81 19.22 -9.72
C GLY A 94 6.32 19.33 -9.82
N LEU A 95 6.92 18.45 -10.63
CA LEU A 95 8.36 18.32 -10.85
C LEU A 95 8.94 19.59 -11.46
N TYR A 96 9.95 20.17 -10.79
CA TYR A 96 10.59 21.43 -11.17
C TYR A 96 9.60 22.60 -11.36
N GLY A 97 8.50 22.58 -10.59
CA GLY A 97 7.43 23.57 -10.68
C GLY A 97 6.58 23.48 -11.95
N LYS A 98 6.69 22.38 -12.71
CA LYS A 98 5.87 22.14 -13.91
C LYS A 98 4.67 21.23 -13.60
N PRO A 99 3.53 21.40 -14.29
CA PRO A 99 2.43 20.44 -14.25
C PRO A 99 2.93 19.02 -14.53
N THR A 100 2.71 18.11 -13.57
CA THR A 100 3.21 16.74 -13.60
C THR A 100 2.12 15.78 -13.18
N ILE A 101 1.97 14.67 -13.89
CA ILE A 101 1.05 13.59 -13.53
C ILE A 101 1.88 12.35 -13.22
N VAL A 102 1.67 11.76 -12.05
CA VAL A 102 2.31 10.49 -11.65
C VAL A 102 1.30 9.36 -11.88
N ASN A 103 1.71 8.33 -12.60
CA ASN A 103 0.90 7.13 -12.83
C ASN A 103 1.68 5.88 -12.43
N ASN A 104 0.96 4.86 -11.96
CA ASN A 104 1.53 3.53 -11.77
C ASN A 104 1.83 2.89 -13.14
N VAL A 105 2.86 2.03 -13.17
CA VAL A 105 3.28 1.30 -14.37
C VAL A 105 2.15 0.42 -14.92
N GLU A 106 1.37 -0.26 -14.08
CA GLU A 106 0.23 -1.09 -14.50
C GLU A 106 -0.79 -0.28 -15.29
N THR A 107 -1.12 0.92 -14.81
CA THR A 107 -2.05 1.82 -15.50
C THR A 107 -1.56 2.17 -16.89
N LEU A 108 -0.27 2.51 -17.03
CA LEU A 108 0.33 2.85 -18.32
C LEU A 108 0.47 1.63 -19.25
N ALA A 109 0.73 0.45 -18.70
CA ALA A 109 0.88 -0.80 -19.45
C ALA A 109 -0.43 -1.24 -20.13
N ASN A 110 -1.59 -0.88 -19.55
CA ASN A 110 -2.90 -1.17 -20.15
C ASN A 110 -3.25 -0.25 -21.33
N ILE A 111 -2.66 0.95 -21.41
CA ILE A 111 -3.03 1.97 -22.41
C ILE A 111 -2.79 1.49 -23.86
N PRO A 112 -1.64 0.91 -24.23
CA PRO A 112 -1.42 0.43 -25.60
C PRO A 112 -2.51 -0.54 -26.07
N TRP A 113 -2.89 -1.50 -25.22
CA TRP A 113 -3.95 -2.44 -25.57
C TRP A 113 -5.30 -1.74 -25.75
N ILE A 114 -5.65 -0.82 -24.85
CA ILE A 114 -6.89 -0.03 -24.92
C ILE A 114 -6.95 0.81 -26.21
N VAL A 115 -5.86 1.47 -26.57
CA VAL A 115 -5.79 2.30 -27.78
C VAL A 115 -5.92 1.45 -29.05
N LEU A 116 -5.29 0.28 -29.09
CA LEU A 116 -5.31 -0.62 -30.25
C LEU A 116 -6.65 -1.35 -30.41
N ASN A 117 -7.31 -1.71 -29.31
CA ASN A 117 -8.50 -2.57 -29.33
C ASN A 117 -9.82 -1.82 -29.09
N GLY A 118 -9.75 -0.58 -28.59
CA GLY A 118 -10.88 0.27 -28.23
C GLY A 118 -11.26 0.18 -26.75
N GLY A 119 -11.53 1.33 -26.14
CA GLY A 119 -11.92 1.46 -24.73
C GLY A 119 -13.16 0.65 -24.37
N ASP A 120 -14.17 0.59 -25.24
CA ASP A 120 -15.39 -0.19 -25.01
C ASP A 120 -15.12 -1.69 -24.85
N LYS A 121 -14.06 -2.23 -25.48
CA LYS A 121 -13.71 -3.65 -25.30
C LYS A 121 -13.06 -3.89 -23.95
N PHE A 122 -12.21 -2.96 -23.49
CA PHE A 122 -11.63 -3.03 -22.15
C PHE A 122 -12.73 -2.87 -21.09
N ALA A 123 -13.66 -1.92 -21.32
CA ALA A 123 -14.77 -1.64 -20.42
C ALA A 123 -15.80 -2.77 -20.30
N LYS A 124 -15.85 -3.70 -21.27
CA LYS A 124 -16.68 -4.91 -21.23
C LYS A 124 -16.13 -5.98 -20.30
N LEU A 125 -14.86 -5.91 -19.93
CA LEU A 125 -14.28 -6.77 -18.92
C LEU A 125 -14.58 -6.17 -17.55
N GLY A 126 -14.85 -7.03 -16.58
CA GLY A 126 -15.05 -6.63 -15.19
C GLY A 126 -16.46 -6.13 -14.84
N ALA A 127 -16.58 -5.47 -13.67
CA ALA A 127 -17.84 -4.96 -13.13
C ALA A 127 -18.04 -3.46 -13.42
N GLU A 128 -19.27 -2.94 -13.29
CA GLU A 128 -19.64 -1.57 -13.71
C GLU A 128 -18.64 -0.48 -13.30
N GLN A 129 -18.24 -0.44 -12.02
CA GLN A 129 -17.35 0.60 -11.50
C GLN A 129 -15.86 0.20 -11.50
N SER A 130 -15.55 -1.03 -11.89
CA SER A 130 -14.21 -1.63 -11.84
C SER A 130 -14.00 -2.41 -13.13
N THR A 131 -13.80 -1.69 -14.23
CA THR A 131 -13.69 -2.26 -15.57
C THR A 131 -12.25 -2.66 -15.92
N GLY A 132 -12.12 -3.56 -16.89
CA GLY A 132 -10.83 -4.04 -17.39
C GLY A 132 -10.28 -5.24 -16.64
N THR A 133 -8.98 -5.43 -16.80
CA THR A 133 -8.19 -6.40 -16.03
C THR A 133 -7.32 -5.69 -15.01
N ARG A 134 -6.92 -6.44 -13.99
CA ARG A 134 -6.02 -5.97 -12.94
C ARG A 134 -5.08 -7.09 -12.50
N ILE A 135 -3.87 -6.71 -12.15
CA ILE A 135 -2.84 -7.62 -11.65
C ILE A 135 -2.91 -7.66 -10.12
N PHE A 136 -3.05 -8.87 -9.57
CA PHE A 136 -2.99 -9.12 -8.13
C PHE A 136 -1.80 -10.02 -7.81
N ALA A 137 -1.02 -9.63 -6.80
CA ALA A 137 0.04 -10.45 -6.23
C ALA A 137 -0.52 -11.16 -4.99
N VAL A 138 -0.61 -12.50 -5.03
CA VAL A 138 -1.06 -13.32 -3.91
C VAL A 138 0.14 -13.94 -3.24
N SER A 139 0.26 -13.71 -1.93
CA SER A 139 1.39 -14.17 -1.11
C SER A 139 0.93 -14.68 0.26
N GLY A 140 1.86 -15.20 1.05
CA GLY A 140 1.57 -15.72 2.39
C GLY A 140 1.20 -17.21 2.36
N HIS A 141 0.17 -17.58 3.12
CA HIS A 141 -0.18 -18.97 3.42
C HIS A 141 -1.09 -19.62 2.36
N VAL A 142 -0.71 -19.54 1.08
CA VAL A 142 -1.37 -20.20 -0.06
C VAL A 142 -0.48 -21.28 -0.68
N ASN A 143 -1.06 -22.23 -1.40
CA ASN A 143 -0.29 -23.29 -2.08
C ASN A 143 0.50 -22.78 -3.28
N ASN A 144 -0.04 -21.80 -4.01
CA ASN A 144 0.57 -21.26 -5.21
C ASN A 144 0.66 -19.71 -5.14
N PRO A 145 1.63 -19.15 -4.40
CA PRO A 145 1.85 -17.71 -4.38
C PRO A 145 2.36 -17.25 -5.75
N GLY A 146 1.88 -16.10 -6.21
CA GLY A 146 2.18 -15.63 -7.56
C GLY A 146 1.52 -14.32 -7.90
N VAL A 147 1.71 -13.90 -9.15
CA VAL A 147 1.10 -12.69 -9.72
C VAL A 147 0.13 -13.14 -10.80
N TYR A 148 -1.13 -12.73 -10.67
CA TYR A 148 -2.23 -13.15 -11.53
C TYR A 148 -2.94 -11.94 -12.11
N GLU A 149 -3.11 -11.93 -13.43
CA GLU A 149 -4.00 -10.99 -14.10
C GLU A 149 -5.42 -11.58 -14.11
N VAL A 150 -6.39 -10.82 -13.60
CA VAL A 150 -7.78 -11.24 -13.52
C VAL A 150 -8.71 -10.13 -14.02
N GLU A 151 -9.92 -10.51 -14.42
CA GLU A 151 -10.97 -9.55 -14.72
C GLU A 151 -11.41 -8.86 -13.42
N PHE A 152 -11.41 -7.52 -13.44
CA PHE A 152 -11.58 -6.70 -12.26
C PHE A 152 -13.06 -6.66 -11.83
N GLY A 153 -13.38 -6.89 -10.57
CA GLY A 153 -14.76 -6.86 -10.07
C GLY A 153 -15.65 -8.08 -10.37
N THR A 154 -15.31 -8.95 -11.32
CA THR A 154 -16.01 -10.23 -11.53
C THR A 154 -15.39 -11.38 -10.73
N THR A 155 -14.07 -11.34 -10.54
CA THR A 155 -13.32 -12.30 -9.73
C THR A 155 -13.48 -11.95 -8.24
N THR A 156 -13.68 -12.95 -7.37
CA THR A 156 -13.75 -12.78 -5.91
C THR A 156 -12.40 -13.07 -5.22
N PHE A 157 -12.27 -12.71 -3.94
CA PHE A 157 -11.11 -13.16 -3.14
C PHE A 157 -11.06 -14.69 -3.03
N ARG A 158 -12.21 -15.37 -2.96
CA ARG A 158 -12.31 -16.83 -2.93
C ARG A 158 -11.73 -17.43 -4.20
N ASP A 159 -12.11 -16.91 -5.36
CA ASP A 159 -11.57 -17.38 -6.64
C ASP A 159 -10.04 -17.26 -6.64
N LEU A 160 -9.53 -16.08 -6.27
CA LEU A 160 -8.11 -15.78 -6.34
C LEU A 160 -7.27 -16.55 -5.32
N ILE A 161 -7.77 -16.76 -4.09
CA ILE A 161 -7.05 -17.44 -3.00
C ILE A 161 -7.25 -18.96 -3.07
N MET A 162 -8.48 -19.42 -3.29
CA MET A 162 -8.86 -20.82 -3.17
C MET A 162 -8.93 -21.54 -4.52
N GLY A 163 -9.09 -20.82 -5.63
CA GLY A 163 -9.24 -21.41 -6.96
C GLY A 163 -7.97 -22.10 -7.45
N GLU A 164 -8.14 -23.28 -8.06
CA GLU A 164 -7.05 -24.12 -8.58
C GLU A 164 -6.18 -23.41 -9.63
N LYS A 165 -6.77 -22.48 -10.39
CA LYS A 165 -6.07 -21.66 -11.40
C LYS A 165 -5.11 -20.64 -10.78
N TYR A 166 -5.35 -20.25 -9.53
CA TYR A 166 -4.68 -19.14 -8.87
C TYR A 166 -3.95 -19.63 -7.61
N GLY A 167 -4.34 -19.18 -6.41
CA GLY A 167 -3.70 -19.52 -5.14
C GLY A 167 -3.80 -21.00 -4.74
N ASN A 168 -4.71 -21.77 -5.35
CA ASN A 168 -4.89 -23.21 -5.15
C ASN A 168 -5.12 -23.59 -3.67
N GLY A 169 -5.81 -22.75 -2.91
CA GLY A 169 -6.15 -23.01 -1.52
C GLY A 169 -5.06 -22.63 -0.52
N ILE A 170 -5.38 -22.81 0.76
CA ILE A 170 -4.48 -22.52 1.87
C ILE A 170 -3.46 -23.65 2.01
N ARG A 171 -2.20 -23.28 2.31
CA ARG A 171 -1.12 -24.24 2.49
C ARG A 171 -1.47 -25.29 3.56
N ASN A 172 -1.00 -26.52 3.36
CA ASN A 172 -1.18 -27.64 4.29
C ASN A 172 -2.64 -28.00 4.61
N GLY A 173 -3.63 -27.51 3.83
CA GLY A 173 -5.05 -27.71 4.13
C GLY A 173 -5.52 -26.95 5.37
N ASN A 174 -4.79 -25.93 5.79
CA ASN A 174 -5.14 -25.12 6.95
C ASN A 174 -6.37 -24.23 6.68
N GLU A 175 -7.04 -23.82 7.75
CA GLU A 175 -8.09 -22.79 7.68
C GLU A 175 -7.48 -21.37 7.59
N ILE A 176 -8.18 -20.48 6.88
CA ILE A 176 -7.83 -19.07 6.80
C ILE A 176 -8.11 -18.39 8.13
N LYS A 177 -7.18 -17.53 8.58
CA LYS A 177 -7.37 -16.69 9.77
C LYS A 177 -7.77 -15.29 9.36
N ALA A 178 -6.92 -14.66 8.55
CA ALA A 178 -7.11 -13.31 8.05
C ALA A 178 -6.35 -13.12 6.74
N PHE A 179 -6.64 -12.05 6.02
CA PHE A 179 -5.86 -11.65 4.86
C PHE A 179 -5.86 -10.13 4.68
N ILE A 180 -4.80 -9.63 4.07
CA ILE A 180 -4.68 -8.21 3.70
C ILE A 180 -5.14 -8.10 2.24
N PRO A 181 -6.23 -7.38 1.91
CA PRO A 181 -6.87 -7.47 0.60
C PRO A 181 -6.20 -6.65 -0.52
N GLY A 182 -5.36 -5.67 -0.19
CA GLY A 182 -4.80 -4.76 -1.21
C GLY A 182 -3.31 -4.45 -1.10
N GLY A 183 -2.73 -4.63 0.07
CA GLY A 183 -1.37 -4.25 0.40
C GLY A 183 -1.29 -3.87 1.88
N ALA A 184 -0.08 -3.78 2.45
CA ALA A 184 0.13 -3.62 3.89
C ALA A 184 -0.65 -2.47 4.55
N SER A 185 -1.07 -1.46 3.79
CA SER A 185 -1.87 -0.31 4.25
C SER A 185 -3.35 -0.61 4.48
N ALA A 186 -3.88 -1.69 3.91
CA ALA A 186 -5.30 -2.02 3.93
C ALA A 186 -5.72 -2.60 5.29
N PRO A 187 -6.88 -2.21 5.85
CA PRO A 187 -7.53 -2.94 6.93
C PRO A 187 -7.70 -4.42 6.57
N TRP A 188 -7.57 -5.30 7.56
CA TRP A 188 -7.56 -6.74 7.29
C TRP A 188 -8.97 -7.29 7.13
N PHE A 189 -9.07 -8.29 6.28
CA PHE A 189 -10.27 -9.08 6.06
C PHE A 189 -10.12 -10.47 6.66
N PHE A 190 -11.26 -11.14 6.77
CA PHE A 190 -11.44 -12.44 7.42
C PHE A 190 -12.25 -13.36 6.51
N GLU A 191 -12.44 -14.62 6.92
CA GLU A 191 -13.11 -15.65 6.13
C GLU A 191 -14.44 -15.20 5.49
N GLU A 192 -15.27 -14.44 6.21
CA GLU A 192 -16.56 -13.94 5.74
C GLU A 192 -16.45 -12.96 4.54
N HIS A 193 -15.25 -12.44 4.26
CA HIS A 193 -14.99 -11.51 3.16
C HIS A 193 -14.48 -12.21 1.89
N LEU A 194 -14.29 -13.54 1.90
CA LEU A 194 -13.78 -14.29 0.75
C LEU A 194 -14.69 -14.15 -0.48
N ASP A 195 -16.00 -14.10 -0.28
CA ASP A 195 -16.97 -13.99 -1.38
C ASP A 195 -17.17 -12.56 -1.89
N LEU A 196 -16.44 -11.58 -1.34
CA LEU A 196 -16.46 -10.23 -1.89
C LEU A 196 -15.80 -10.20 -3.27
N PRO A 197 -16.41 -9.52 -4.25
CA PRO A 197 -15.76 -9.28 -5.53
C PRO A 197 -14.54 -8.39 -5.32
N LEU A 198 -13.52 -8.60 -6.15
CA LEU A 198 -12.36 -7.72 -6.28
C LEU A 198 -12.78 -6.42 -6.98
N GLU A 199 -13.72 -5.69 -6.38
CA GLU A 199 -14.28 -4.44 -6.87
C GLU A 199 -14.02 -3.35 -5.84
N LYS A 200 -13.59 -2.15 -6.29
CA LYS A 200 -13.24 -1.06 -5.37
C LYS A 200 -14.41 -0.71 -4.45
N THR A 201 -15.62 -0.56 -4.99
CA THR A 201 -16.77 -0.09 -4.22
C THR A 201 -17.25 -1.11 -3.19
N ALA A 202 -17.32 -2.40 -3.55
CA ALA A 202 -17.65 -3.47 -2.61
C ALA A 202 -16.64 -3.57 -1.46
N VAL A 203 -15.35 -3.49 -1.76
CA VAL A 203 -14.28 -3.55 -0.75
C VAL A 203 -14.26 -2.31 0.15
N ASP A 204 -14.47 -1.12 -0.43
CA ASP A 204 -14.57 0.12 0.34
C ASP A 204 -15.77 0.08 1.29
N GLN A 205 -16.92 -0.44 0.86
CA GLN A 205 -18.12 -0.59 1.71
C GLN A 205 -17.92 -1.62 2.83
N ALA A 206 -17.10 -2.64 2.60
CA ALA A 206 -16.70 -3.61 3.60
C ALA A 206 -15.62 -3.09 4.58
N GLY A 207 -15.18 -1.83 4.46
CA GLY A 207 -14.27 -1.20 5.43
C GLY A 207 -12.79 -1.40 5.14
N SER A 208 -12.41 -1.73 3.90
CA SER A 208 -11.00 -1.87 3.50
C SER A 208 -10.75 -1.31 2.10
N MET A 209 -9.57 -1.59 1.51
CA MET A 209 -9.17 -1.15 0.17
C MET A 209 -8.41 -2.23 -0.59
N LEU A 210 -8.54 -2.18 -1.92
CA LEU A 210 -7.76 -3.03 -2.84
C LEU A 210 -6.33 -2.54 -3.11
N GLY A 211 -5.97 -1.34 -2.66
CA GLY A 211 -4.58 -0.85 -2.67
C GLY A 211 -3.83 -1.08 -3.97
N SER A 212 -2.68 -1.75 -3.89
CA SER A 212 -1.83 -2.16 -5.02
C SER A 212 -2.14 -3.57 -5.54
N GLY A 213 -3.20 -4.22 -5.06
CA GLY A 213 -3.50 -5.63 -5.37
C GLY A 213 -2.54 -6.64 -4.73
N ALA A 214 -1.78 -6.24 -3.71
CA ALA A 214 -0.82 -7.12 -3.02
C ALA A 214 -1.50 -7.82 -1.84
N ILE A 215 -2.09 -8.99 -2.12
CA ILE A 215 -2.79 -9.80 -1.14
C ILE A 215 -1.81 -10.63 -0.31
N VAL A 216 -1.99 -10.58 1.01
CA VAL A 216 -1.20 -11.38 1.97
C VAL A 216 -2.17 -12.25 2.77
N VAL A 217 -2.10 -13.56 2.58
CA VAL A 217 -2.97 -14.53 3.24
C VAL A 217 -2.30 -15.08 4.50
N MET A 218 -3.05 -15.16 5.60
CA MET A 218 -2.61 -15.70 6.88
C MET A 218 -3.55 -16.83 7.32
N ASP A 219 -3.01 -18.03 7.47
CA ASP A 219 -3.71 -19.20 8.03
C ASP A 219 -3.78 -19.18 9.57
N HIS A 220 -4.54 -20.11 10.16
CA HIS A 220 -4.75 -20.24 11.61
C HIS A 220 -3.47 -20.43 12.43
N THR A 221 -2.36 -20.84 11.82
CA THR A 221 -1.06 -21.02 12.50
C THR A 221 -0.35 -19.70 12.77
N THR A 222 -0.85 -18.60 12.21
CA THR A 222 -0.25 -17.27 12.32
C THR A 222 -0.46 -16.67 13.71
N ASP A 223 0.63 -16.27 14.34
CA ASP A 223 0.59 -15.39 15.51
C ASP A 223 0.22 -13.97 15.07
N ILE A 224 -1.02 -13.57 15.36
CA ILE A 224 -1.60 -12.36 14.79
C ILE A 224 -0.98 -11.08 15.38
N VAL A 225 -0.52 -11.17 16.63
CA VAL A 225 0.14 -10.07 17.34
C VAL A 225 1.50 -9.80 16.72
N LYS A 226 2.26 -10.85 16.40
CA LYS A 226 3.54 -10.74 15.68
C LYS A 226 3.37 -10.27 14.24
N ALA A 227 2.33 -10.73 13.54
CA ALA A 227 2.00 -10.25 12.20
C ALA A 227 1.69 -8.75 12.22
N CYS A 228 0.86 -8.30 13.17
CA CYS A 228 0.55 -6.88 13.39
C CYS A 228 1.82 -6.06 13.67
N HIS A 229 2.66 -6.51 14.62
CA HIS A 229 3.93 -5.88 14.92
C HIS A 229 4.86 -5.78 13.70
N ASN A 230 4.93 -6.82 12.86
CA ASN A 230 5.77 -6.81 11.67
C ASN A 230 5.36 -5.70 10.68
N VAL A 231 4.04 -5.56 10.43
CA VAL A 231 3.51 -4.52 9.54
C VAL A 231 3.71 -3.11 10.13
N VAL A 232 3.47 -2.93 11.43
CA VAL A 232 3.67 -1.64 12.10
C VAL A 232 5.15 -1.24 12.08
N ARG A 233 6.05 -2.19 12.37
CA ARG A 233 7.50 -1.97 12.29
C ARG A 233 7.95 -1.58 10.89
N PHE A 234 7.37 -2.16 9.85
CA PHE A 234 7.64 -1.75 8.48
C PHE A 234 7.30 -0.27 8.29
N PHE A 235 6.09 0.17 8.65
CA PHE A 235 5.72 1.59 8.50
C PHE A 235 6.52 2.54 9.40
N ALA A 236 6.90 2.11 10.61
CA ALA A 236 7.76 2.91 11.49
C ALA A 236 9.15 3.14 10.86
N ARG A 237 9.73 2.12 10.22
CA ARG A 237 11.02 2.21 9.53
C ARG A 237 10.95 2.98 8.22
N GLU A 238 9.85 2.85 7.50
CA GLU A 238 9.62 3.49 6.20
C GLU A 238 9.02 4.90 6.29
N SER A 239 8.79 5.40 7.50
CA SER A 239 8.37 6.77 7.73
C SER A 239 9.48 7.75 7.34
N CYS A 240 9.19 8.72 6.47
CA CYS A 240 10.14 9.80 6.16
C CYS A 240 10.44 10.71 7.36
N GLY A 241 9.62 10.66 8.41
CA GLY A 241 9.79 11.45 9.63
C GLY A 241 9.37 12.92 9.52
N LYS A 242 8.63 13.36 8.49
CA LYS A 242 8.26 14.79 8.36
C LYS A 242 7.20 15.25 9.37
N CYS A 243 6.09 14.52 9.49
CA CYS A 243 4.99 14.90 10.40
C CYS A 243 5.12 14.21 11.76
N ALA A 244 4.94 14.96 12.85
CA ALA A 244 5.10 14.45 14.20
C ALA A 244 4.15 13.29 14.56
N PRO A 245 2.85 13.31 14.21
CA PRO A 245 1.96 12.18 14.52
C PRO A 245 2.43 10.88 13.90
N CYS A 246 2.91 10.91 12.64
CA CYS A 246 3.48 9.73 12.00
C CYS A 246 4.83 9.35 12.59
N ARG A 247 5.77 10.31 12.68
CA ARG A 247 7.16 10.05 13.11
C ARG A 247 7.21 9.48 14.51
N GLU A 248 6.55 10.13 15.47
CA GLU A 248 6.60 9.70 16.86
C GLU A 248 5.57 8.59 17.13
N GLY A 249 4.36 8.71 16.56
CA GLY A 249 3.28 7.77 16.80
C GLY A 249 3.60 6.36 16.30
N THR A 250 4.08 6.19 15.06
CA THR A 250 4.40 4.84 14.53
C THR A 250 5.54 4.17 15.30
N ASN A 251 6.56 4.92 15.69
CA ASN A 251 7.63 4.43 16.57
C ASN A 251 7.10 4.03 17.95
N TRP A 252 6.12 4.76 18.48
CA TRP A 252 5.51 4.42 19.76
C TRP A 252 4.64 3.15 19.65
N LEU A 253 3.85 3.02 18.59
CA LEU A 253 3.08 1.81 18.29
C LEU A 253 3.98 0.58 18.19
N GLU A 254 5.10 0.67 17.45
CA GLU A 254 6.09 -0.41 17.37
C GLU A 254 6.63 -0.79 18.75
N LYS A 255 7.05 0.19 19.57
CA LYS A 255 7.58 -0.07 20.92
C LYS A 255 6.56 -0.72 21.85
N ILE A 256 5.30 -0.31 21.80
CA ILE A 256 4.24 -0.90 22.61
C ILE A 256 4.00 -2.35 22.18
N LEU A 257 3.88 -2.60 20.87
CA LEU A 257 3.70 -3.95 20.32
C LEU A 257 4.89 -4.86 20.64
N GLN A 258 6.12 -4.36 20.49
CA GLN A 258 7.35 -5.08 20.85
C GLN A 258 7.32 -5.48 22.33
N ARG A 259 6.96 -4.55 23.23
CA ARG A 259 6.83 -4.85 24.66
C ARG A 259 5.77 -5.92 24.94
N ILE A 260 4.63 -5.88 24.24
CA ILE A 260 3.58 -6.90 24.36
C ILE A 260 4.13 -8.27 23.93
N ILE A 261 4.74 -8.40 22.75
CA ILE A 261 5.26 -9.69 22.27
C ILE A 261 6.40 -10.24 23.12
N ASP A 262 7.14 -9.39 23.84
CA ASP A 262 8.17 -9.77 24.81
C ASP A 262 7.59 -10.26 26.16
N GLY A 263 6.26 -10.34 26.28
CA GLY A 263 5.56 -10.78 27.50
C GLY A 263 5.49 -9.72 28.61
N ASN A 264 5.92 -8.49 28.33
CA ASN A 264 5.93 -7.37 29.28
C ASN A 264 4.74 -6.42 29.07
N GLY A 265 3.70 -6.88 28.35
CA GLY A 265 2.50 -6.10 28.09
C GLY A 265 1.72 -5.78 29.36
N ARG A 266 1.24 -4.54 29.47
CA ARG A 266 0.40 -4.07 30.58
C ARG A 266 -1.08 -4.16 30.17
N THR A 267 -1.97 -4.33 31.14
CA THR A 267 -3.43 -4.36 30.90
C THR A 267 -3.95 -3.13 30.14
N GLN A 268 -3.30 -1.97 30.32
CA GLN A 268 -3.63 -0.69 29.68
C GLN A 268 -3.03 -0.54 28.28
N ASP A 269 -2.16 -1.45 27.82
CA ASP A 269 -1.40 -1.24 26.58
C ASP A 269 -2.26 -1.31 25.33
N LEU A 270 -3.37 -2.06 25.34
CA LEU A 270 -4.27 -2.12 24.18
C LEU A 270 -5.06 -0.83 24.02
N ASP A 271 -5.52 -0.26 25.13
CA ASP A 271 -6.21 1.04 25.12
C ASP A 271 -5.22 2.15 24.72
N LEU A 272 -3.97 2.07 25.19
CA LEU A 272 -2.90 2.98 24.75
C LEU A 272 -2.58 2.84 23.25
N LEU A 273 -2.56 1.62 22.70
CA LEU A 273 -2.38 1.41 21.26
C LEU A 273 -3.49 2.12 20.46
N LEU A 274 -4.75 1.95 20.88
CA LEU A 274 -5.89 2.57 20.22
C LEU A 274 -5.88 4.10 20.38
N ASP A 275 -5.48 4.63 21.54
CA ASP A 275 -5.33 6.07 21.76
C ASP A 275 -4.26 6.68 20.84
N VAL A 276 -3.09 6.03 20.71
CA VAL A 276 -2.06 6.48 19.77
C VAL A 276 -2.54 6.36 18.32
N CYS A 277 -3.28 5.30 17.98
CA CYS A 277 -3.89 5.15 16.66
C CYS A 277 -4.87 6.29 16.35
N ASP A 278 -5.71 6.68 17.31
CA ASP A 278 -6.67 7.78 17.16
C ASP A 278 -5.97 9.12 16.92
N ASN A 279 -4.84 9.37 17.59
CA ASN A 279 -4.03 10.57 17.36
C ASN A 279 -3.45 10.64 15.92
N ILE A 280 -3.13 9.51 15.31
CA ILE A 280 -2.63 9.42 13.92
C ILE A 280 -3.79 9.48 12.92
N SER A 281 -4.84 8.72 13.19
CA SER A 281 -6.00 8.49 12.33
C SER A 281 -7.31 8.64 13.12
N PRO A 282 -7.81 9.88 13.28
CA PRO A 282 -8.92 10.18 14.19
C PRO A 282 -10.19 9.38 13.90
N GLY A 283 -10.76 8.83 14.97
CA GLY A 283 -11.93 7.97 15.01
C GLY A 283 -11.68 6.53 14.58
N ILE A 284 -10.49 6.19 14.06
CA ILE A 284 -10.15 4.84 13.55
C ILE A 284 -11.28 4.30 12.65
N THR A 285 -11.70 5.14 11.68
CA THR A 285 -12.81 4.85 10.77
C THR A 285 -12.31 4.59 9.35
N TRP A 286 -13.15 3.91 8.56
CA TRP A 286 -12.96 3.80 7.11
C TRP A 286 -13.99 4.69 6.38
N PRO A 287 -13.59 5.50 5.39
CA PRO A 287 -12.21 5.80 4.98
C PRO A 287 -11.43 6.56 6.07
N PRO A 288 -10.08 6.44 6.11
CA PRO A 288 -9.29 7.00 7.18
C PRO A 288 -9.30 8.52 7.16
N LYS A 289 -9.57 9.12 8.31
CA LYS A 289 -9.17 10.51 8.60
C LYS A 289 -7.71 10.49 9.03
N GLN A 290 -6.98 11.59 8.82
CA GLN A 290 -5.55 11.62 9.18
C GLN A 290 -5.11 13.00 9.68
N THR A 291 -4.20 12.99 10.63
CA THR A 291 -3.46 14.19 11.11
C THR A 291 -2.06 14.29 10.49
N THR A 292 -1.77 13.42 9.51
CA THR A 292 -0.47 13.28 8.87
C THR A 292 -0.49 13.85 7.45
N ILE A 293 0.70 14.14 6.90
CA ILE A 293 0.83 14.75 5.58
C ILE A 293 0.44 13.78 4.46
N CYS A 294 0.70 12.48 4.65
CA CYS A 294 0.46 11.45 3.65
C CYS A 294 -0.18 10.20 4.29
N PRO A 295 -0.81 9.32 3.49
CA PRO A 295 -1.53 8.14 3.99
C PRO A 295 -0.69 7.08 4.71
N LEU A 296 0.65 7.21 4.76
CA LEU A 296 1.51 6.28 5.51
C LEU A 296 1.13 6.23 6.99
N GLY A 297 0.76 7.37 7.60
CA GLY A 297 0.31 7.41 8.99
C GLY A 297 -0.86 6.46 9.27
N PRO A 298 -2.03 6.67 8.64
CA PRO A 298 -3.16 5.74 8.74
C PRO A 298 -2.83 4.30 8.34
N SER A 299 -1.93 4.08 7.39
CA SER A 299 -1.51 2.73 6.98
C SER A 299 -0.89 1.93 8.15
N ALA A 300 -0.20 2.60 9.06
CA ALA A 300 0.34 1.99 10.28
C ALA A 300 -0.74 1.66 11.33
N VAL A 301 -1.91 2.30 11.25
CA VAL A 301 -3.04 2.07 12.16
C VAL A 301 -3.87 0.84 11.74
N SER A 302 -4.05 0.64 10.42
CA SER A 302 -4.81 -0.48 9.83
C SER A 302 -4.53 -1.87 10.44
N PRO A 303 -3.27 -2.33 10.60
CA PRO A 303 -2.99 -3.65 11.19
C PRO A 303 -3.41 -3.74 12.66
N ILE A 304 -3.29 -2.65 13.42
CA ILE A 304 -3.62 -2.62 14.86
C ILE A 304 -5.13 -2.66 15.05
N SER A 305 -5.85 -1.77 14.36
CA SER A 305 -7.31 -1.69 14.49
C SER A 305 -7.95 -3.02 14.07
N SER A 306 -7.50 -3.60 12.96
CA SER A 306 -8.05 -4.87 12.46
C SER A 306 -7.73 -6.05 13.40
N ALA A 307 -6.49 -6.15 13.87
CA ALA A 307 -6.08 -7.26 14.73
C ALA A 307 -6.73 -7.17 16.13
N ILE A 308 -6.79 -5.99 16.74
CA ILE A 308 -7.43 -5.80 18.05
C ILE A 308 -8.94 -6.03 17.95
N MET A 309 -9.60 -5.58 16.88
CA MET A 309 -11.04 -5.76 16.71
C MET A 309 -11.46 -7.24 16.75
N ARG A 310 -10.70 -8.13 16.11
CA ARG A 310 -11.07 -9.55 15.97
C ARG A 310 -10.36 -10.47 16.96
N TYR A 311 -9.13 -10.15 17.35
CA TYR A 311 -8.26 -11.05 18.11
C TYR A 311 -7.72 -10.41 19.39
N ARG A 312 -8.50 -9.55 20.03
CA ARG A 312 -8.12 -8.92 21.31
C ARG A 312 -7.65 -9.97 22.34
N ASP A 313 -8.28 -11.14 22.37
CA ASP A 313 -7.91 -12.24 23.25
C ASP A 313 -6.48 -12.76 23.00
N GLU A 314 -6.00 -12.72 21.75
CA GLU A 314 -4.62 -13.09 21.43
C GLU A 314 -3.61 -12.07 21.97
N PHE A 315 -3.95 -10.79 21.98
CA PHE A 315 -3.14 -9.77 22.64
C PHE A 315 -3.16 -9.95 24.16
N GLU A 316 -4.31 -10.26 24.75
CA GLU A 316 -4.46 -10.46 26.19
C GLU A 316 -3.59 -11.60 26.74
N LYS A 317 -3.33 -12.65 25.93
CA LYS A 317 -2.42 -13.76 26.29
C LYS A 317 -0.99 -13.30 26.55
N TYR A 318 -0.57 -12.19 25.97
CA TYR A 318 0.75 -11.58 26.15
C TYR A 318 0.83 -10.61 27.33
N LEU A 319 -0.31 -10.23 27.91
CA LEU A 319 -0.34 -9.25 28.99
C LEU A 319 0.00 -9.93 30.31
N THR A 320 0.96 -9.35 31.05
CA THR A 320 1.21 -9.76 32.42
C THR A 320 0.01 -9.34 33.26
N LYS A 321 -0.68 -10.31 33.89
CA LYS A 321 -1.64 -9.99 34.96
C LYS A 321 -0.89 -9.20 36.01
N SER A 322 -1.31 -7.95 36.22
CA SER A 322 -0.59 -6.93 37.00
C SER A 322 0.11 -7.54 38.21
N LYS A 323 1.40 -7.21 38.41
CA LYS A 323 2.00 -7.40 39.73
C LYS A 323 1.11 -6.66 40.73
N PRO A 324 0.81 -7.24 41.91
CA PRO A 324 -0.04 -6.59 42.90
C PRO A 324 0.49 -5.19 43.17
N ASP A 325 -0.43 -4.22 43.22
CA ASP A 325 -0.12 -2.82 43.51
C ASP A 325 0.86 -2.75 44.67
N ILE A 326 2.02 -2.11 44.47
CA ILE A 326 2.95 -1.85 45.57
C ILE A 326 2.30 -0.73 46.39
N PRO A 327 1.78 -0.99 47.61
CA PRO A 327 1.06 0.02 48.35
C PRO A 327 2.02 1.15 48.73
N VAL A 328 1.73 2.36 48.26
CA VAL A 328 2.43 3.57 48.71
C VAL A 328 1.79 4.01 50.02
N THR A 329 2.44 3.69 51.14
CA THR A 329 2.00 4.19 52.45
C THR A 329 2.49 5.63 52.63
N ILE A 330 1.57 6.59 52.61
CA ILE A 330 1.90 7.98 52.96
C ILE A 330 2.10 8.04 54.49
N LYS A 331 3.36 8.06 54.93
CA LYS A 331 3.71 8.38 56.33
C LYS A 331 3.72 9.90 56.49
N GLY A 332 2.61 10.46 56.96
CA GLY A 332 2.54 11.86 57.41
C GLY A 332 1.32 12.62 56.91
N GLY A 333 0.12 12.17 57.29
CA GLY A 333 -1.03 13.08 57.37
C GLY A 333 -0.91 13.83 58.68
N ALA A 334 -0.56 15.12 58.63
CA ALA A 334 -0.62 15.98 59.79
C ALA A 334 -2.09 16.10 60.25
N THR A 335 -2.30 15.82 61.53
CA THR A 335 -3.52 16.12 62.30
C THR A 335 -3.75 17.63 62.40
#